data_AF-A0AAV5EYR6-F1
#
_entry.id   AF-A0AAV5EYR6-F1
#
_cell.length_a   1.000
_cell.length_b   1.000
_cell.length_c   1.000
_cell.angle_alpha   90.00
_cell.angle_beta   90.00
_cell.angle_gamma   90.00
#
_symmetry.space_group_name_H-M   'P 1'
#
loop_
_entity.id
_entity.type
_entity.pdbx_description
1 polymer ?
#
loop_
_entity_poly.entity_id
_entity_poly.type
_entity_poly.pdbx_seq_one_letter_code
_entity_poly.pdbx_strand_id
1 'polypeptide(L)'
;MELLSNTPVHHAVPDEYVMPPEKRPENDELIDPTVTVPVIDLAAGHHQVIDEIMKAGKEFGFFQARATSYNHQYNTIIQCHLHGE
;
A
#
# COMPACT_ATOMS: atom_id res chain seq x y z
N MET A 1 35.05 -0.72 20.77
CA MET A 1 33.99 -0.70 19.76
C MET A 1 32.77 -0.13 20.44
N GLU A 2 32.42 1.11 20.12
CA GLU A 2 31.27 1.80 20.71
C GLU A 2 30.08 1.68 19.75
N LEU A 3 28.91 1.34 20.28
CA LEU A 3 27.67 1.28 19.51
C LEU A 3 27.27 2.72 19.13
N LEU A 4 27.04 2.96 17.84
CA LEU A 4 26.66 4.27 17.29
C LEU A 4 25.17 4.64 17.50
N SER A 5 24.41 3.82 18.24
CA SER A 5 23.00 4.08 18.51
C SER A 5 22.78 4.32 20.01
N ASN A 6 22.55 5.58 20.36
CA ASN A 6 22.26 6.02 21.73
C ASN A 6 20.75 6.08 21.99
N THR A 7 19.95 5.34 21.22
CA THR A 7 18.49 5.34 21.40
C THR A 7 18.15 4.77 22.76
N PRO A 8 17.41 5.50 23.62
CA PRO A 8 16.90 4.91 24.84
C PRO A 8 16.14 3.64 24.47
N VAL A 9 16.30 2.58 25.27
CA VAL A 9 15.46 1.39 25.13
C VAL A 9 14.05 1.79 25.54
N HIS A 10 13.29 2.37 24.61
CA HIS A 10 11.91 2.74 24.82
C HIS A 10 11.10 1.44 24.88
N HIS A 11 10.81 0.99 26.10
CA HIS A 11 10.01 -0.21 26.36
C HIS A 11 8.55 -0.06 25.88
N ALA A 12 8.09 1.17 25.69
CA ALA A 12 6.78 1.51 25.16
C ALA A 12 6.86 2.84 24.39
N VAL A 13 5.91 3.03 23.46
CA VAL A 13 5.68 4.33 22.81
C VAL A 13 4.99 5.28 23.80
N PRO A 14 5.21 6.60 23.72
CA PRO A 14 4.43 7.57 24.49
C PRO A 14 2.93 7.46 24.22
N ASP A 15 2.10 7.79 25.21
CA ASP A 15 0.64 7.69 25.13
C ASP A 15 0.04 8.51 23.98
N GLU A 16 0.68 9.60 23.56
CA GLU A 16 0.23 10.43 22.43
C GLU A 16 0.23 9.66 21.08
N TYR A 17 1.07 8.63 20.95
CA TYR A 17 1.10 7.75 19.78
C TYR A 17 0.13 6.56 19.89
N VAL A 18 -0.45 6.34 21.08
CA VAL A 18 -1.42 5.26 21.30
C VAL A 18 -2.79 5.75 20.87
N MET A 19 -3.31 5.21 19.76
CA MET A 19 -4.67 5.53 19.31
C MET A 19 -5.70 5.22 20.41
N PRO A 20 -6.75 6.05 20.58
CA PRO A 20 -7.87 5.74 21.47
C PRO A 20 -8.49 4.37 21.12
N PRO A 21 -8.96 3.59 22.11
CA PRO A 21 -9.49 2.25 21.90
C PRO A 21 -10.47 2.13 20.73
N GLU A 22 -11.35 3.11 20.57
CA GLU A 22 -12.43 3.15 19.57
C GLU A 22 -11.92 3.40 18.14
N LYS A 23 -10.67 3.86 18.01
CA LYS A 23 -10.01 4.09 16.71
C LYS A 23 -9.01 3.01 16.38
N ARG A 24 -8.64 2.16 17.34
CA ARG A 24 -7.67 1.10 17.09
C ARG A 24 -8.27 0.16 16.06
N PRO A 25 -7.48 -0.30 15.08
CA PRO A 25 -7.95 -1.36 14.19
C PRO A 25 -8.31 -2.57 15.04
N GLU A 26 -9.58 -2.97 15.05
CA GLU A 26 -9.99 -4.22 15.67
C GLU A 26 -9.41 -5.37 14.85
N ASN A 27 -8.84 -6.38 15.52
CA ASN A 27 -8.14 -7.47 14.85
C ASN A 27 -9.07 -8.32 13.95
N ASP A 28 -10.39 -8.23 14.19
CA ASP A 28 -11.42 -9.03 13.51
C ASP A 28 -12.11 -8.28 12.35
N GLU A 29 -12.04 -6.95 12.29
CA GLU A 29 -12.59 -6.17 11.16
C GLU A 29 -11.63 -6.13 9.94
N LEU A 30 -10.37 -6.51 10.12
CA LEU A 30 -9.30 -6.21 9.17
C LEU A 30 -9.05 -7.22 8.07
N ILE A 31 -9.73 -8.36 8.01
CA ILE A 31 -9.38 -9.38 7.02
C ILE A 31 -10.63 -10.05 6.46
N ASP A 32 -11.28 -9.39 5.49
CA ASP A 32 -11.85 -10.18 4.40
C ASP A 32 -10.68 -10.63 3.51
N PRO A 33 -10.24 -11.90 3.56
CA PRO A 33 -9.10 -12.37 2.77
C PRO A 33 -9.39 -12.35 1.26
N THR A 34 -10.65 -12.09 0.86
CA THR A 34 -11.04 -11.97 -0.54
C THR A 34 -10.77 -10.57 -1.10
N VAL A 35 -10.66 -9.54 -0.24
CA VAL A 35 -10.35 -8.18 -0.67
C VAL A 35 -8.83 -8.02 -0.76
N THR A 36 -8.34 -8.01 -1.99
CA THR A 36 -6.91 -7.81 -2.27
C THR A 36 -6.71 -6.52 -3.06
N VAL A 37 -5.61 -5.83 -2.78
CA VAL A 37 -5.22 -4.64 -3.56
C VAL A 37 -4.97 -5.08 -5.01
N PRO A 38 -5.56 -4.41 -6.02
CA PRO A 38 -5.32 -4.76 -7.42
C PRO A 38 -3.83 -4.64 -7.76
N VAL A 39 -3.25 -5.67 -8.36
CA VAL A 39 -1.86 -5.64 -8.85
C VAL A 39 -1.89 -5.57 -10.37
N ILE A 40 -1.33 -4.51 -10.95
CA ILE A 40 -1.29 -4.25 -12.39
C ILE A 40 0.13 -4.45 -12.90
N ASP A 41 0.30 -5.32 -13.89
CA ASP A 41 1.58 -5.56 -14.54
C ASP A 41 1.81 -4.57 -15.69
N LEU A 42 2.72 -3.62 -15.48
CA LEU A 42 3.03 -2.60 -16.48
C LEU A 42 3.78 -3.16 -17.69
N ALA A 43 4.28 -4.40 -17.63
CA ALA A 43 4.87 -5.09 -18.77
C ALA A 43 3.84 -5.78 -19.67
N ALA A 44 2.55 -5.78 -19.30
CA ALA A 44 1.47 -6.33 -20.12
C ALA A 44 1.17 -5.45 -21.35
N GLY A 45 0.20 -5.87 -22.17
CA GLY A 45 -0.19 -5.12 -23.36
C GLY A 45 -0.76 -3.73 -23.02
N HIS A 46 -0.38 -2.71 -23.79
CA HIS A 46 -0.75 -1.31 -23.50
C HIS A 46 -2.25 -1.08 -23.25
N HIS A 47 -3.13 -1.67 -24.08
CA HIS A 47 -4.58 -1.55 -23.89
C HIS A 47 -5.07 -2.23 -22.61
N GLN A 48 -4.56 -3.43 -22.32
CA GLN A 48 -4.89 -4.17 -21.10
C GLN A 48 -4.49 -3.37 -19.86
N VAL A 49 -3.29 -2.80 -19.85
CA VAL A 49 -2.79 -1.98 -18.73
C VAL A 49 -3.69 -0.78 -18.49
N ILE A 50 -4.09 -0.07 -19.55
CA ILE A 50 -5.00 1.08 -19.43
C ILE A 50 -6.34 0.67 -18.84
N ASP A 51 -6.94 -0.41 -19.34
CA ASP A 51 -8.24 -0.89 -18.86
C ASP A 51 -8.19 -1.30 -17.38
N GLU A 52 -7.13 -2.00 -16.97
CA GLU A 52 -6.90 -2.37 -15.57
C GLU A 52 -6.71 -1.15 -14.68
N ILE A 53 -5.94 -0.14 -15.12
CA ILE A 53 -5.74 1.12 -14.40
C ILE A 53 -7.06 1.86 -14.23
N MET A 54 -7.84 1.98 -15.31
CA MET A 54 -9.14 2.67 -15.28
C MET A 54 -10.13 1.96 -14.36
N LYS A 55 -10.15 0.62 -14.37
CA LYS A 55 -11.00 -0.17 -13.48
C LYS A 55 -10.58 0.01 -12.02
N ALA A 56 -9.31 -0.21 -11.70
CA ALA A 56 -8.81 -0.13 -10.34
C ALA A 56 -8.91 1.29 -9.77
N GLY A 57 -8.66 2.31 -10.59
CA GLY A 57 -8.82 3.71 -10.20
C GLY A 57 -10.28 4.09 -9.90
N LYS A 58 -11.26 3.52 -10.60
CA LYS A 58 -12.69 3.75 -10.34
C LYS A 58 -13.21 2.99 -9.12
N GLU A 59 -12.78 1.75 -8.96
CA GLU A 59 -13.31 0.83 -7.95
C GLU A 59 -12.61 0.99 -6.59
N PHE A 60 -11.28 1.15 -6.58
CA PHE A 60 -10.46 1.18 -5.37
C PHE A 60 -9.80 2.54 -5.13
N GLY A 61 -9.58 3.35 -6.17
CA GLY A 61 -8.84 4.61 -6.09
C GLY A 61 -7.32 4.44 -5.91
N PHE A 62 -6.83 3.20 -5.84
CA PHE A 62 -5.41 2.87 -5.83
C PHE A 62 -5.16 1.45 -6.36
N PHE A 63 -3.91 1.18 -6.77
CA PHE A 63 -3.45 -0.15 -7.17
C PHE A 63 -1.94 -0.30 -6.95
N GLN A 64 -1.46 -1.54 -6.91
CA GLN A 64 -0.03 -1.85 -6.92
C GLN A 64 0.46 -2.03 -8.35
N ALA A 65 1.37 -1.19 -8.80
CA ALA A 65 2.06 -1.35 -10.08
C ALA A 65 3.25 -2.30 -9.91
N ARG A 66 3.35 -3.28 -10.80
CA ARG A 66 4.52 -4.15 -10.97
C ARG A 66 5.21 -3.76 -12.27
N ALA A 67 6.45 -3.27 -12.16
CA ALA A 67 7.32 -2.99 -13.30
C ALA A 67 8.55 -3.89 -13.26
N THR A 68 8.87 -4.51 -14.38
CA THR A 68 10.11 -5.27 -14.55
C THR A 68 11.06 -4.48 -15.45
N SER A 69 12.25 -4.17 -14.94
CA SER A 69 13.34 -3.56 -15.72
C SER A 69 14.60 -4.35 -15.43
N TYR A 70 15.25 -4.90 -16.46
CA TYR A 70 16.52 -5.62 -16.43
C TYR A 70 16.90 -6.23 -15.05
N ASN A 71 16.35 -7.42 -14.76
CA ASN A 71 16.52 -8.20 -13.51
C ASN A 71 16.02 -7.57 -12.21
N HIS A 72 15.37 -6.40 -12.24
CA HIS A 72 14.78 -5.77 -11.07
C HIS A 72 13.26 -5.69 -11.20
N GLN A 73 12.57 -6.17 -10.17
CA GLN A 73 11.15 -5.99 -10.00
C GLN A 73 10.91 -4.82 -9.05
N TYR A 74 10.18 -3.82 -9.54
CA TYR A 74 9.72 -2.69 -8.73
C TYR A 74 8.23 -2.85 -8.47
N ASN A 75 7.85 -2.77 -7.20
CA ASN A 75 6.47 -2.77 -6.76
C ASN A 75 6.21 -1.42 -6.07
N THR A 76 5.18 -0.71 -6.50
CA THR A 76 4.77 0.55 -5.87
C THR A 76 3.27 0.65 -5.81
N ILE A 77 2.73 1.31 -4.79
CA ILE A 77 1.31 1.65 -4.73
C ILE A 77 1.11 3.01 -5.40
N ILE A 78 0.13 3.10 -6.30
CA ILE A 78 -0.24 4.31 -7.01
C ILE A 78 -1.65 4.69 -6.57
N GLN A 79 -1.80 5.93 -6.09
CA GLN A 79 -3.11 6.53 -5.81
C GLN A 79 -3.63 7.23 -7.07
N CYS A 80 -4.86 6.92 -7.44
CA CYS A 80 -5.54 7.48 -8.59
C CYS A 80 -6.55 8.54 -8.17
N HIS A 81 -6.48 9.69 -8.83
CA HIS A 81 -7.54 10.70 -8.78
C HIS A 81 -8.13 10.82 -10.17
N LEU A 82 -9.21 10.10 -10.42
CA LEU A 82 -9.97 10.22 -11.66
C LEU A 82 -10.90 11.42 -11.52
N HIS A 83 -10.67 12.47 -12.29
CA HIS A 83 -11.65 13.53 -12.47
C HIS A 83 -12.76 13.00 -13.38
N GLY A 84 -13.99 12.94 -12.87
CA GLY A 84 -15.17 12.66 -13.70
C GLY A 84 -15.45 13.83 -14.65
N GLU A 85 -15.89 13.51 -15.87
CA GLU A 85 -16.54 14.47 -16.77
C GLU A 85 -17.98 14.76 -16.30
#